data_AF-A0A7S0H870-F1
#
_entry.id   AF-A0A7S0H870-F1
#
_cell.length_a   1.000
_cell.length_b   1.000
_cell.length_c   1.000
_cell.angle_alpha   90.00
_cell.angle_beta   90.00
_cell.angle_gamma   90.00
#
_symmetry.space_group_name_H-M   'P 1'
#
loop_
_entity.id
_entity.type
_entity.pdbx_description
1 polymer ?
#
loop_
_entity_poly.entity_id
_entity_poly.type
_entity_poly.pdbx_seq_one_letter_code
_entity_poly.pdbx_strand_id
1 'polypeptide(L)'
;LVWGHSLGGAVGIYIAGELSVAKMPPHSMVLESTFSSVEHVVRDLVPTFWFKFLEFFENFELFGLKFGPFDLEGILWHKFPSIDRISRISNKTHILVLHGLKDEILSPDH
;
A
#
# COMPACT_ATOMS: atom_id res chain seq x y z
N LEU A 1 11.65 -9.97 7.15
CA LEU A 1 10.67 -10.10 6.05
C LEU A 1 9.61 -9.05 6.27
N VAL A 2 9.33 -8.23 5.25
CA VAL A 2 8.17 -7.33 5.21
C VAL A 2 7.18 -7.91 4.21
N TRP A 3 5.92 -8.11 4.59
CA TRP A 3 4.88 -8.57 3.67
C TRP A 3 3.72 -7.61 3.72
N GLY A 4 3.17 -7.30 2.56
CA GLY A 4 2.03 -6.41 2.43
C GLY A 4 1.12 -6.82 1.29
N HIS A 5 -0.17 -6.87 1.59
CA HIS A 5 -1.25 -7.14 0.64
C HIS A 5 -2.07 -5.87 0.38
N SER A 6 -2.41 -5.57 -0.87
CA SER A 6 -3.22 -4.39 -1.22
C SER A 6 -2.62 -3.10 -0.63
N LEU A 7 -3.38 -2.34 0.16
CA LEU A 7 -2.87 -1.16 0.89
C LEU A 7 -1.67 -1.49 1.79
N GLY A 8 -1.63 -2.69 2.38
CA GLY A 8 -0.51 -3.16 3.18
C GLY A 8 0.80 -3.25 2.39
N GLY A 9 0.74 -3.46 1.07
CA GLY A 9 1.91 -3.43 0.20
C GLY A 9 2.51 -2.02 0.10
N ALA A 10 1.67 -0.99 -0.06
CA ALA A 10 2.11 0.41 -0.06
C ALA A 10 2.72 0.82 1.31
N VAL A 11 2.11 0.39 2.41
CA VAL A 11 2.65 0.57 3.76
C VAL A 11 3.99 -0.16 3.93
N GLY A 12 4.09 -1.39 3.41
CA GLY A 12 5.31 -2.16 3.41
C GLY A 12 6.45 -1.47 2.67
N ILE A 13 6.17 -0.88 1.49
CA ILE A 13 7.14 -0.09 0.71
C ILE A 13 7.64 1.10 1.50
N TYR A 14 6.72 1.82 2.15
CA TYR A 14 7.07 2.95 3.00
C TYR A 14 8.02 2.53 4.12
N ILE A 15 7.65 1.51 4.90
CA ILE A 15 8.46 1.03 6.03
C ILE A 15 9.82 0.52 5.54
N ALA A 16 9.86 -0.24 4.45
CA ALA A 16 11.09 -0.75 3.87
C ALA A 16 12.03 0.38 3.40
N GLY A 17 11.47 1.46 2.84
CA GLY A 17 12.22 2.66 2.47
C GLY A 17 12.82 3.37 3.68
N GLU A 18 12.03 3.63 4.73
CA GLU A 18 12.51 4.27 5.96
C GLU A 18 13.59 3.42 6.66
N LEU A 19 13.38 2.11 6.72
CA LEU A 19 14.37 1.16 7.25
C LEU A 19 15.67 1.15 6.44
N SER A 20 15.57 1.25 5.11
CA SER A 20 16.75 1.32 4.23
C SER A 20 17.54 2.61 4.45
N VAL A 21 16.86 3.76 4.60
CA VAL A 21 17.49 5.05 4.94
C VAL A 21 18.15 5.00 6.31
N ALA A 22 17.51 4.33 7.28
CA ALA A 22 18.06 4.09 8.62
C ALA A 22 19.21 3.05 8.64
N LYS A 23 19.68 2.59 7.47
CA LYS A 23 20.74 1.56 7.31
C LYS A 23 20.37 0.20 7.94
N MET A 24 19.09 -0.07 8.08
CA MET A 24 18.53 -1.33 8.57
C MET A 24 17.57 -1.95 7.53
N PRO A 25 17.98 -2.11 6.27
CA PRO A 25 17.07 -2.58 5.24
C PRO A 25 16.52 -3.97 5.58
N PRO A 26 15.23 -4.24 5.32
CA PRO A 26 14.71 -5.58 5.46
C PRO A 26 15.42 -6.51 4.48
N HIS A 27 15.73 -7.74 4.92
CA HIS A 27 16.39 -8.72 4.06
C HIS A 27 15.54 -9.10 2.84
N SER A 28 14.22 -9.16 3.04
CA SER A 28 13.26 -9.58 2.03
C SER A 28 11.92 -8.88 2.21
N MET A 29 11.24 -8.72 1.09
CA MET A 29 9.94 -8.08 0.99
C MET A 29 9.03 -8.84 0.01
N VAL A 30 7.76 -9.00 0.38
CA VAL A 30 6.74 -9.60 -0.47
C VAL A 30 5.60 -8.60 -0.67
N LEU A 31 5.32 -8.29 -1.93
CA LEU A 31 4.27 -7.39 -2.36
C LEU A 31 3.19 -8.21 -3.06
N GLU A 32 2.00 -8.25 -2.47
CA GLU A 32 0.92 -9.10 -2.97
C GLU A 32 -0.29 -8.26 -3.37
N SER A 33 -0.73 -8.35 -4.63
CA SER A 33 -1.87 -7.58 -5.16
C SER A 33 -1.83 -6.12 -4.69
N THR A 34 -0.64 -5.50 -4.81
CA THR A 34 -0.41 -4.11 -4.38
C THR A 34 -0.45 -3.18 -5.58
N PHE A 35 -0.69 -1.90 -5.32
CA PHE A 35 -0.68 -0.86 -6.33
C PHE A 35 0.63 -0.06 -6.34
N SER A 36 1.00 0.41 -7.52
CA SER A 36 2.19 1.24 -7.77
C SER A 36 2.02 2.69 -7.31
N SER A 37 0.80 3.21 -7.26
CA SER A 37 0.46 4.50 -6.65
C SER A 37 -1.01 4.56 -6.24
N VAL A 38 -1.33 5.43 -5.29
CA VAL A 38 -2.72 5.74 -4.90
C VAL A 38 -3.50 6.36 -6.05
N GLU A 39 -2.84 7.10 -6.93
CA GLU A 39 -3.44 7.62 -8.15
C GLU A 39 -3.93 6.50 -9.09
N HIS A 40 -3.15 5.42 -9.24
CA HIS A 40 -3.56 4.23 -9.99
C HIS A 40 -4.73 3.50 -9.33
N VAL A 41 -4.75 3.42 -8.01
CA VAL A 41 -5.87 2.86 -7.23
C VAL A 41 -7.15 3.64 -7.51
N VAL A 42 -7.10 4.97 -7.44
CA VAL A 42 -8.27 5.84 -7.68
C VAL A 42 -8.72 5.81 -9.14
N ARG A 43 -7.79 5.61 -10.09
CA ARG A 43 -8.11 5.50 -11.52
C ARG A 43 -8.74 4.14 -11.86
N ASP A 44 -8.21 3.05 -11.30
CA ASP A 44 -8.52 1.69 -11.73
C ASP A 44 -9.61 1.03 -10.84
N LEU A 45 -9.78 1.46 -9.59
CA LEU A 45 -10.95 1.09 -8.80
C LEU A 45 -12.14 1.93 -9.26
N VAL A 46 -13.23 1.24 -9.56
CA VAL A 46 -14.53 1.87 -9.77
C VAL A 46 -14.76 2.87 -8.62
N PRO A 47 -15.12 4.15 -8.89
CA PRO A 47 -15.26 5.17 -7.86
C PRO A 47 -16.07 4.70 -6.65
N THR A 48 -17.07 3.85 -6.89
CA THR A 48 -17.92 3.20 -5.88
C THR A 48 -17.17 2.31 -4.89
N PHE A 49 -16.14 1.57 -5.30
CA PHE A 49 -15.32 0.80 -4.37
C PHE A 49 -14.49 1.72 -3.48
N TRP A 50 -13.90 2.78 -4.05
CA TRP A 50 -13.10 3.73 -3.30
C TRP A 50 -13.95 4.48 -2.26
N PHE A 51 -15.13 4.95 -2.64
CA PHE A 51 -16.07 5.57 -1.69
C PHE A 51 -16.49 4.60 -0.58
N LYS A 52 -16.82 3.34 -0.91
CA LYS A 52 -17.13 2.31 0.10
C LYS A 52 -15.95 1.98 1.01
N PHE A 53 -14.73 2.01 0.48
CA PHE A 53 -13.52 1.78 1.25
C PHE A 53 -13.28 2.93 2.24
N LEU A 54 -13.42 4.18 1.81
CA LEU A 54 -13.36 5.34 2.68
C LEU A 54 -14.45 5.30 3.75
N GLU A 55 -15.71 5.04 3.37
CA GLU A 55 -16.82 4.87 4.31
C GLU A 55 -16.57 3.76 5.33
N PHE A 56 -16.01 2.62 4.88
CA PHE A 56 -15.63 1.52 5.78
C PHE A 56 -14.64 1.99 6.84
N PHE A 57 -13.60 2.73 6.46
CA PHE A 57 -12.59 3.21 7.40
C PHE A 57 -13.05 4.36 8.28
N GLU A 58 -13.89 5.28 7.77
CA GLU A 58 -14.53 6.33 8.58
C GLU A 58 -15.38 5.73 9.71
N ASN A 59 -15.94 4.54 9.48
CA ASN A 59 -16.77 3.82 10.42
C ASN A 59 -16.07 2.61 11.07
N PHE A 60 -14.75 2.46 10.87
CA PHE A 60 -14.03 1.29 11.36
C PHE A 60 -13.79 1.38 12.88
N GLU A 61 -14.44 0.49 13.62
CA GLU A 61 -14.20 0.27 15.04
C GLU A 61 -13.45 -1.05 15.25
N LEU A 62 -12.30 -0.98 15.91
CA LEU A 62 -11.57 -2.17 16.35
C LEU A 62 -11.41 -2.12 17.86
N PHE A 63 -11.91 -3.14 18.57
CA PHE A 63 -11.86 -3.23 20.03
C PHE A 63 -12.44 -2.01 20.78
N GLY A 64 -13.49 -1.39 20.25
CA GLY A 64 -14.15 -0.21 20.86
C GLY A 64 -13.37 1.10 20.70
N LEU A 65 -12.26 1.10 19.96
CA LEU A 65 -11.61 2.31 19.50
C LEU A 65 -12.25 2.74 18.18
N LYS A 66 -12.94 3.89 18.20
CA LYS A 66 -13.31 4.60 16.98
C LYS A 66 -12.06 5.21 16.38
N PHE A 67 -11.63 4.64 15.27
CA PHE A 67 -10.66 5.26 14.39
C PHE A 67 -11.43 6.32 13.59
N GLY A 68 -11.75 7.45 14.25
CA GLY A 68 -12.42 8.61 13.62
C GLY A 68 -11.66 9.08 12.38
N PRO A 69 -12.24 9.98 11.56
CA PRO A 69 -11.94 10.10 10.13
C PRO A 69 -10.43 10.08 9.92
N PHE A 70 -9.91 8.92 9.55
CA PHE A 70 -8.56 8.86 9.07
C PHE A 70 -8.59 9.73 7.83
N ASP A 71 -7.74 10.75 7.79
CA ASP A 71 -7.43 11.47 6.57
C ASP A 71 -6.70 10.50 5.62
N LEU A 72 -7.40 9.44 5.21
CA LEU A 72 -6.94 8.42 4.28
C LEU A 72 -6.65 9.10 2.97
N GLU A 73 -7.47 10.07 2.58
CA GLU A 73 -7.18 10.90 1.43
C GLU A 73 -5.79 11.56 1.57
N GLY A 74 -5.54 12.37 2.59
CA GLY A 74 -4.23 13.00 2.78
C GLY A 74 -3.08 12.02 3.04
N ILE A 75 -3.31 10.91 3.75
CA ILE A 75 -2.30 9.87 4.00
C ILE A 75 -1.94 9.15 2.69
N LEU A 76 -2.92 8.76 1.90
CA LEU A 76 -2.74 8.02 0.65
C LEU A 76 -2.15 8.94 -0.43
N TRP A 77 -2.69 10.15 -0.60
CA TRP A 77 -2.19 11.12 -1.59
C TRP A 77 -0.84 11.73 -1.23
N HIS A 78 -0.52 11.96 0.04
CA HIS A 78 0.74 12.63 0.43
C HIS A 78 1.83 11.71 0.98
N LYS A 79 1.50 10.55 1.56
CA LYS A 79 2.51 9.66 2.18
C LYS A 79 2.87 8.43 1.34
N PHE A 80 2.00 8.01 0.40
CA PHE A 80 2.16 6.76 -0.35
C PHE A 80 2.28 6.87 -1.88
N PRO A 81 3.17 7.72 -2.44
CA PRO A 81 3.67 7.48 -3.80
C PRO A 81 4.62 6.27 -3.75
N SER A 82 4.06 5.07 -3.85
CA SER A 82 4.80 3.81 -3.65
C SER A 82 5.92 3.64 -4.67
N ILE A 83 5.70 4.03 -5.94
CA ILE A 83 6.71 3.87 -6.99
C ILE A 83 7.95 4.75 -6.78
N ASP A 84 7.76 6.02 -6.39
CA ASP A 84 8.88 6.95 -6.15
C ASP A 84 9.73 6.51 -4.95
N ARG A 85 9.12 5.81 -3.99
CA ARG A 85 9.79 5.33 -2.78
C ARG A 85 10.54 4.01 -2.96
N ILE A 86 10.23 3.21 -3.98
CA ILE A 86 11.02 2.01 -4.30
C ILE A 86 12.50 2.38 -4.52
N SER A 87 12.78 3.55 -5.10
CA SER A 87 14.14 4.07 -5.28
C SER A 87 14.95 4.21 -3.97
N ARG A 88 14.26 4.32 -2.82
CA ARG A 88 14.87 4.44 -1.49
C ARG A 88 15.15 3.09 -0.83
N ILE A 89 14.57 2.01 -1.35
CA ILE A 89 14.78 0.67 -0.82
C ILE A 89 16.20 0.21 -1.20
N SER A 90 16.92 -0.33 -0.22
CA SER A 90 18.27 -0.85 -0.47
C SER A 90 18.26 -1.95 -1.54
N ASN A 91 19.26 -1.93 -2.42
CA ASN A 91 19.51 -2.99 -3.40
C ASN A 91 19.82 -4.37 -2.78
N LYS A 92 20.00 -4.44 -1.46
CA LYS A 92 20.15 -5.69 -0.70
C LYS A 92 18.82 -6.35 -0.33
N THR A 93 17.71 -5.64 -0.51
CA THR A 93 16.37 -6.15 -0.22
C THR A 93 15.89 -6.98 -1.41
N HIS A 94 15.60 -8.27 -1.19
CA HIS A 94 14.96 -9.11 -2.21
C HIS A 94 13.45 -8.85 -2.25
N ILE A 95 12.92 -8.45 -3.41
CA ILE A 95 11.49 -8.14 -3.58
C ILE A 95 10.82 -9.23 -4.41
N LEU A 96 9.79 -9.86 -3.84
CA LEU A 96 8.89 -10.77 -4.54
C LEU A 96 7.56 -10.04 -4.77
N VAL A 97 7.11 -9.98 -6.03
CA VAL A 97 5.79 -9.45 -6.39
C VAL A 97 4.88 -10.61 -6.76
N LEU A 98 3.72 -10.68 -6.12
CA LEU A 98 2.68 -11.67 -6.36
C LEU A 98 1.43 -10.93 -6.82
N HIS A 99 0.81 -11.38 -7.91
CA HIS A 99 -0.41 -10.77 -8.41
C HIS A 99 -1.34 -11.84 -8.97
N GLY A 100 -2.62 -11.78 -8.62
CA GLY A 100 -3.63 -12.69 -9.13
C GLY A 100 -4.00 -12.35 -10.57
N LEU A 101 -3.90 -13.30 -11.50
CA LEU A 101 -4.30 -13.10 -12.91
C LEU A 101 -5.79 -12.76 -13.10
N LYS A 102 -6.61 -13.01 -12.08
CA LYS A 102 -8.05 -12.72 -12.04
C LYS A 102 -8.41 -11.81 -10.87
N ASP A 103 -7.47 -10.96 -10.45
CA ASP A 103 -7.75 -9.96 -9.43
C ASP A 103 -8.71 -8.91 -10.02
N GLU A 104 -9.95 -8.92 -9.55
CA GLU A 104 -11.02 -8.03 -10.01
C GLU A 104 -10.90 -6.60 -9.46
N ILE A 105 -9.96 -6.40 -8.52
CA ILE A 105 -9.76 -5.14 -7.80
C ILE A 105 -8.55 -4.39 -8.38
N LEU A 106 -7.47 -5.10 -8.70
CA LEU A 106 -6.26 -4.53 -9.28
C LEU A 106 -5.81 -5.39 -10.47
N SER A 107 -5.72 -4.81 -11.66
CA SER A 107 -5.19 -5.51 -12.85
C SER A 107 -3.71 -5.93 -12.67
N PRO A 108 -3.22 -7.01 -13.32
CA PRO A 108 -1.80 -7.39 -13.27
C PRO A 108 -0.87 -6.51 -14.13
N ASP A 109 -1.41 -5.75 -15.08
CA ASP A 109 -0.63 -5.05 -16.13
C ASP A 109 -0.07 -3.68 -15.69
N HIS A 110 0.19 -3.48 -14.39
CA HIS A 110 0.61 -2.20 -13.80
C HIS A 110 2.12 -2.02 -13.65
#